data_AF-A0A3A2Z1F7-F1
#
_entry.id   AF-A0A3A2Z1F7-F1
#
_cell.length_a   1.000
_cell.length_b   1.000
_cell.length_c   1.000
_cell.angle_alpha   90.00
_cell.angle_beta   90.00
_cell.angle_gamma   90.00
#
_symmetry.space_group_name_H-M   'P 1'
#
loop_
_entity.id
_entity.type
_entity.pdbx_description
1 polymer ?
#
loop_
_entity_poly.entity_id
_entity_poly.type
_entity_poly.pdbx_seq_one_letter_code
_entity_poly.pdbx_strand_id
1 'polypeptide(L)'
;MSKFAELLEKIDRRTGKSIENNPKFIKSGDAAIVKMIPSKPMCVEAFTDYPPLGRFAVRDMRQTVAVGVIKSVVKSDKGGGKVTKAAAKATS
;
A
#
# COMPACT_ATOMS: atom_id res chain seq x y z
N MET A 1 -13.07 -1.57 -5.35
CA MET A 1 -12.65 -2.25 -4.12
C MET A 1 -11.24 -2.71 -4.38
N SER A 2 -10.24 -2.15 -3.71
CA SER A 2 -8.85 -2.62 -3.86
C SER A 2 -8.78 -4.06 -3.36
N LYS A 3 -8.31 -4.98 -4.19
CA LYS A 3 -8.16 -6.39 -3.83
C LYS A 3 -6.72 -6.65 -3.39
N PHE A 4 -6.57 -7.57 -2.45
CA PHE A 4 -5.28 -8.18 -2.18
C PHE A 4 -4.91 -9.04 -3.38
N ALA A 5 -3.75 -8.77 -3.99
CA ALA A 5 -3.30 -9.52 -5.15
C ALA A 5 -2.64 -10.82 -4.71
N GLU A 6 -1.63 -10.71 -3.84
CA GLU A 6 -0.79 -11.83 -3.42
C GLU A 6 -0.40 -11.67 -1.95
N LEU A 7 -0.56 -12.74 -1.17
CA LEU A 7 0.02 -12.86 0.17
C LEU A 7 1.45 -13.38 0.01
N LEU A 8 2.44 -12.52 0.22
CA LEU A 8 3.84 -12.88 -0.02
C LEU A 8 4.40 -13.69 1.14
N GLU A 9 4.26 -13.18 2.37
CA GLU A 9 4.88 -13.77 3.55
C GLU A 9 4.01 -13.53 4.78
N LYS A 10 3.91 -14.52 5.65
CA LYS A 10 3.46 -14.36 7.02
C LYS A 10 4.67 -14.00 7.88
N ILE A 11 4.55 -12.93 8.66
CA ILE A 11 5.64 -12.43 9.50
C ILE A 11 5.23 -12.44 10.98
N ASP A 12 6.22 -12.57 11.85
CA ASP A 12 6.06 -12.36 13.27
C ASP A 12 5.86 -10.86 13.56
N ARG A 13 4.78 -10.50 14.26
CA ARG A 13 4.43 -9.10 14.55
C ARG A 13 5.44 -8.38 15.45
N ARG A 14 6.20 -9.10 16.27
CA ARG A 14 7.19 -8.53 17.21
C ARG A 14 8.57 -8.44 16.58
N THR A 15 8.98 -9.48 15.85
CA THR A 15 10.35 -9.57 15.33
C THR A 15 10.47 -9.18 13.86
N GLY A 16 9.37 -9.15 13.12
CA GLY A 16 9.35 -8.86 11.69
C GLY A 16 9.95 -9.97 10.81
N LYS A 17 10.29 -11.13 11.39
CA LYS A 17 10.86 -12.27 10.65
C LYS A 17 9.76 -13.04 9.91
N SER A 18 10.08 -13.53 8.71
CA SER A 18 9.19 -14.44 7.97
C SER A 18 9.05 -15.76 8.72
N ILE A 19 7.81 -16.18 8.91
CA ILE A 19 7.43 -17.47 9.51
C ILE A 19 7.08 -18.45 8.38
N GLU A 20 6.34 -17.99 7.37
CA GLU A 20 5.83 -18.82 6.28
C GLU A 20 5.78 -18.01 4.98
N ASN A 21 6.30 -18.58 3.90
CA ASN A 21 6.24 -17.97 2.57
C ASN A 21 4.98 -18.43 1.84
N ASN A 22 4.28 -17.49 1.19
CA ASN A 22 3.02 -17.69 0.47
C ASN A 22 1.93 -18.42 1.28
N PRO A 23 1.51 -17.86 2.44
CA PRO A 23 0.49 -18.48 3.29
C PRO A 23 -0.86 -18.54 2.55
N LYS A 24 -1.60 -19.64 2.71
CA LYS A 24 -2.93 -19.82 2.08
C LYS A 24 -3.99 -18.87 2.66
N PHE A 25 -3.89 -18.52 3.93
CA PHE A 25 -4.81 -17.59 4.60
C PHE A 25 -4.12 -16.90 5.78
N ILE A 26 -4.58 -15.70 6.12
CA ILE A 26 -4.13 -14.93 7.29
C ILE A 26 -5.31 -14.83 8.27
N LYS A 27 -5.06 -15.06 9.56
CA LYS A 27 -6.09 -14.97 10.61
C LYS A 27 -5.93 -13.68 11.43
N SER A 28 -6.93 -13.37 12.24
CA SER A 28 -6.85 -12.26 13.19
C SER A 28 -5.66 -12.45 14.13
N GLY A 29 -4.85 -11.40 14.30
CA GLY A 29 -3.64 -11.42 15.12
C GLY A 29 -2.35 -11.72 14.36
N ASP A 30 -2.43 -12.27 13.15
CA ASP A 30 -1.27 -12.49 12.29
C ASP A 30 -0.81 -11.18 11.64
N ALA A 31 0.49 -11.11 11.34
CA ALA A 31 1.06 -10.07 10.49
C ALA A 31 1.55 -10.70 9.17
N ALA A 32 1.41 -9.96 8.08
CA ALA A 32 1.80 -10.44 6.76
C ALA A 32 2.30 -9.31 5.86
N ILE A 33 3.15 -9.67 4.90
CA ILE A 33 3.53 -8.82 3.78
C ILE A 33 2.63 -9.19 2.62
N VAL A 34 1.91 -8.20 2.09
CA VAL A 34 0.88 -8.40 1.08
C VAL A 34 1.11 -7.42 -0.06
N LYS A 35 1.01 -7.91 -1.29
CA LYS A 35 0.99 -7.08 -2.49
C LYS A 35 -0.44 -6.65 -2.77
N MET A 36 -0.67 -5.33 -2.79
CA MET A 36 -1.98 -4.76 -3.07
C MET A 36 -1.99 -4.12 -4.46
N ILE A 37 -3.06 -4.34 -5.22
CA ILE A 37 -3.31 -3.63 -6.48
C ILE A 37 -4.56 -2.76 -6.29
N PRO A 38 -4.43 -1.42 -6.34
CA PRO A 38 -5.58 -0.54 -6.20
C PRO A 38 -6.48 -0.65 -7.43
N SER A 39 -7.81 -0.73 -7.23
CA SER A 39 -8.77 -0.82 -8.34
C SER A 39 -8.99 0.52 -9.06
N LYS A 40 -8.61 1.63 -8.44
CA LYS A 40 -8.73 3.01 -8.95
C LYS A 40 -7.37 3.70 -8.82
N PRO A 41 -7.07 4.73 -9.63
CA PRO A 41 -5.86 5.54 -9.44
C PRO A 41 -5.79 6.08 -8.01
N MET A 42 -4.67 5.83 -7.35
CA MET A 42 -4.44 6.18 -5.95
C MET A 42 -2.99 6.61 -5.79
N CYS A 43 -2.78 7.70 -5.06
CA CYS A 43 -1.44 8.17 -4.70
C CYS A 43 -1.10 7.65 -3.30
N VAL A 44 -0.03 6.87 -3.21
CA VAL A 44 0.50 6.32 -1.97
C VAL A 44 2.02 6.36 -2.00
N GLU A 45 2.66 6.44 -0.85
CA GLU A 45 4.12 6.48 -0.73
C GLU A 45 4.59 5.50 0.35
N ALA A 46 5.87 5.13 0.33
CA ALA A 46 6.47 4.33 1.38
C ALA A 46 6.42 5.08 2.72
N PHE A 47 6.17 4.36 3.81
CA PHE A 47 6.05 4.95 5.14
C PHE A 47 7.34 5.64 5.60
N THR A 48 8.50 5.15 5.16
CA THR A 48 9.81 5.75 5.43
C THR A 48 9.98 7.11 4.77
N ASP A 49 9.39 7.29 3.59
CA ASP A 49 9.60 8.46 2.75
C ASP A 49 8.57 9.54 3.07
N TYR A 50 7.30 9.14 3.23
CA TYR A 50 6.22 10.04 3.59
C TYR A 50 5.21 9.34 4.53
N PRO A 51 5.48 9.38 5.86
CA PRO A 51 4.66 8.70 6.87
C PRO A 51 3.14 8.93 6.78
N PRO A 52 2.66 10.15 6.45
CA PRO A 52 1.23 10.40 6.32
C PRO A 52 0.53 9.65 5.18
N LEU A 53 1.24 9.34 4.08
CA LEU A 53 0.68 8.60 2.93
C LEU A 53 1.00 7.09 2.98
N GLY A 54 1.88 6.67 3.88
CA GLY A 54 2.27 5.28 4.04
C GLY A 54 1.44 4.47 5.03
N ARG A 55 0.53 5.09 5.80
CA ARG A 55 -0.37 4.37 6.73
C ARG A 55 -1.75 4.18 6.12
N PHE A 56 -2.29 2.97 6.23
CA PHE A 56 -3.63 2.68 5.73
C PHE A 56 -4.42 1.76 6.66
N ALA A 57 -5.74 1.87 6.57
CA ALA A 57 -6.68 0.99 7.26
C ALA A 57 -7.50 0.21 6.23
N VAL A 58 -7.63 -1.09 6.45
CA VAL A 58 -8.48 -1.98 5.65
C VAL A 58 -9.82 -2.07 6.35
N ARG A 59 -10.90 -1.76 5.61
CA ARG A 59 -12.26 -1.78 6.14
C ARG A 59 -13.12 -2.79 5.39
N ASP A 60 -13.89 -3.57 6.15
CA ASP A 60 -14.94 -4.45 5.65
C ASP A 60 -16.20 -4.29 6.50
N MET A 61 -17.38 -4.29 5.88
CA MET A 61 -18.68 -4.14 6.55
C MET A 61 -18.71 -3.09 7.70
N ARG A 62 -18.21 -1.87 7.43
CA ARG A 62 -18.08 -0.73 8.37
C ARG A 62 -17.06 -0.90 9.51
N GLN A 63 -16.43 -2.06 9.64
CA GLN A 63 -15.41 -2.35 10.65
C GLN A 63 -14.00 -2.25 10.04
N THR A 64 -13.01 -1.94 10.88
CA THR A 64 -11.60 -1.99 10.49
C THR A 64 -11.08 -3.39 10.75
N VAL A 65 -10.72 -4.11 9.69
CA VAL A 65 -10.27 -5.52 9.77
C VAL A 65 -8.75 -5.64 9.84
N ALA A 66 -8.02 -4.63 9.34
CA ALA A 66 -6.57 -4.59 9.43
C ALA A 66 -6.04 -3.15 9.37
N VAL A 67 -4.82 -2.97 9.86
CA VAL A 67 -4.03 -1.74 9.71
C VAL A 67 -2.67 -2.11 9.15
N GLY A 68 -2.12 -1.26 8.28
CA GLY A 68 -0.88 -1.55 7.59
C GLY A 68 -0.04 -0.31 7.34
N VAL A 69 1.24 -0.57 7.08
CA VAL A 69 2.21 0.42 6.61
C VAL A 69 2.79 -0.03 5.27
N ILE A 70 3.00 0.92 4.37
CA ILE A 70 3.53 0.66 3.04
C ILE A 70 5.06 0.57 3.13
N LYS A 71 5.60 -0.59 2.78
CA LYS A 71 7.05 -0.81 2.72
C LYS A 71 7.67 -0.32 1.41
N SER A 72 7.01 -0.57 0.29
CA SER A 72 7.46 -0.17 -1.04
C SER A 72 6.27 0.12 -1.94
N VAL A 73 6.48 0.99 -2.93
CA VAL A 73 5.48 1.36 -3.95
C VAL A 73 6.10 1.19 -5.32
N VAL A 74 5.42 0.43 -6.19
CA VAL A 74 5.72 0.45 -7.62
C VAL A 74 4.92 1.61 -8.22
N LYS A 75 5.60 2.70 -8.55
CA LYS A 75 4.97 3.89 -9.13
C LYS A 75 4.52 3.55 -10.56
N SER A 76 3.29 3.92 -10.89
CA SER A 76 2.81 3.77 -12.26
C SER A 76 3.34 4.95 -13.09
N ASP A 77 4.04 4.64 -14.18
CA ASP A 77 4.45 5.61 -15.21
C ASP A 77 3.24 6.10 -15.99
N LYS A 78 2.37 6.87 -15.32
CA LYS A 78 1.39 7.68 -16.04
C LYS A 78 2.10 8.96 -16.46
N GLY A 79 2.43 9.01 -17.75
CA GLY A 79 3.07 10.15 -18.40
C GLY A 79 2.44 11.48 -18.01
N GLY A 80 3.27 12.53 -18.06
CA GLY A 80 3.03 13.87 -17.51
C GLY A 80 1.57 14.30 -17.58
N GLY A 81 0.98 14.53 -16.39
CA GLY A 81 -0.37 15.05 -16.27
C GLY A 81 -0.55 16.35 -17.05
N LYS A 82 -1.80 16.65 -17.42
CA LYS A 82 -2.14 17.83 -18.22
C LYS A 82 -1.62 19.10 -17.54
N VAL A 83 -0.58 19.71 -18.11
CA VAL A 83 0.06 20.91 -17.57
C VAL A 83 -0.86 22.11 -17.77
N THR A 84 -1.10 22.86 -16.70
CA THR A 84 -1.89 24.10 -16.79
C THR A 84 -1.05 25.24 -17.35
N LYS A 85 -1.69 26.19 -18.03
CA LYS A 85 -1.00 27.36 -18.62
C LYS A 85 -0.24 28.19 -17.58
N ALA A 86 -0.71 28.19 -16.32
CA ALA A 86 -0.03 28.83 -15.21
C ALA A 86 1.26 28.11 -14.80
N ALA A 87 1.24 26.76 -14.76
CA ALA A 87 2.44 25.97 -14.46
C ALA A 87 3.52 26.12 -15.54
N ALA A 88 3.13 26.25 -16.82
CA ALA A 88 4.09 26.51 -17.90
C ALA A 88 4.78 27.88 -17.83
N LYS A 89 4.12 28.87 -17.20
CA LYS A 89 4.65 30.24 -17.05
C LYS A 89 5.56 30.42 -15.82
N ALA A 90 5.50 29.49 -14.86
CA ALA A 90 6.33 29.54 -13.66
C ALA A 90 7.75 28.96 -13.87
N THR A 91 7.94 28.20 -14.95
CA THR A 91 9.22 27.58 -15.31
C THR A 91 10.00 28.38 -16.36
N SER A 92 9.46 29.52 -16.80
CA SER A 92 10.05 30.46 -17.76
C SER A 92 10.58 31.70 -17.07
#